data_AF-A0A7S7AWW7-F1
#
_entry.id   AF-A0A7S7AWW7-F1
#
_cell.length_a   1.000
_cell.length_b   1.000
_cell.length_c   1.000
_cell.angle_alpha   90.00
_cell.angle_beta   90.00
_cell.angle_gamma   90.00
#
_symmetry.space_group_name_H-M   'P 1'
#
loop_
_entity.id
_entity.type
_entity.pdbx_description
1 polymer ?
#
loop_
_entity_poly.entity_id
_entity_poly.type
_entity_poly.pdbx_seq_one_letter_code
_entity_poly.pdbx_strand_id
1 'polypeptide(L)'
;MNSNLKIFLKKELYEFRYNYKAWAVAVICTAGLYVPWMKDRGLQVFTASFFILLAVGQYIYNSYSDEINSSGSIFIHNLNFSFLQVFFIKIFFSFVIAALMLIADIPNISKEIKIIDFLWLSPLIIAGASIMQLSGISSKGSEDTSSVIMFIVSFIMLTCVMLIQVMILRILTCMFLACLFVFIAYKVSYSLKYRTQL
;
A
#
# COMPACT_ATOMS: atom_id res chain seq x y z
N MET A 1 5.46 -15.89 -21.95
CA MET A 1 5.61 -15.00 -20.78
C MET A 1 7.11 -14.87 -20.51
N ASN A 2 7.65 -13.64 -20.48
CA ASN A 2 9.10 -13.40 -20.39
C ASN A 2 9.68 -14.11 -19.13
N SER A 3 10.76 -14.89 -19.28
CA SER A 3 11.29 -15.77 -18.21
C SER A 3 11.56 -14.98 -16.91
N ASN A 4 12.08 -13.76 -17.06
CA ASN A 4 12.40 -12.85 -15.96
C ASN A 4 11.14 -12.37 -15.19
N LEU A 5 10.02 -12.13 -15.89
CA LEU A 5 8.75 -11.75 -15.23
C LEU A 5 8.20 -12.88 -14.39
N LYS A 6 8.31 -14.13 -14.87
CA LYS A 6 7.88 -15.31 -14.11
C LYS A 6 8.73 -15.48 -12.85
N ILE A 7 10.05 -15.27 -12.94
CA ILE A 7 10.96 -15.33 -11.80
C ILE A 7 10.59 -14.26 -10.77
N PHE A 8 10.40 -13.01 -11.21
CA PHE A 8 10.08 -11.90 -10.32
C PHE A 8 8.71 -12.09 -9.64
N LEU A 9 7.67 -12.51 -10.39
CA LEU A 9 6.36 -12.82 -9.80
C LEU A 9 6.42 -13.97 -8.78
N LYS A 10 7.27 -14.98 -8.98
CA LYS A 10 7.47 -16.03 -7.98
C LYS A 10 8.15 -15.51 -6.72
N LYS A 11 9.16 -14.65 -6.87
CA LYS A 11 9.83 -13.97 -5.75
C LYS A 11 8.84 -13.13 -4.97
N GLU A 12 8.04 -12.31 -5.64
CA GLU A 12 7.01 -11.49 -4.98
C GLU A 12 5.91 -12.33 -4.35
N LEU A 13 5.47 -13.44 -4.97
CA LEU A 13 4.52 -14.36 -4.36
C LEU A 13 5.08 -15.00 -3.07
N TYR A 14 6.38 -15.29 -3.05
CA TYR A 14 7.06 -15.79 -1.85
C TYR A 14 7.08 -14.72 -0.76
N GLU A 15 7.55 -13.50 -1.06
CA GLU A 15 7.51 -12.39 -0.09
C GLU A 15 6.10 -12.12 0.42
N PHE A 16 5.12 -12.07 -0.50
CA PHE A 16 3.71 -11.93 -0.18
C PHE A 16 3.25 -12.99 0.81
N ARG A 17 3.54 -14.27 0.58
CA ARG A 17 3.11 -15.37 1.47
C ARG A 17 3.81 -15.33 2.83
N TYR A 18 5.09 -14.99 2.86
CA TYR A 18 5.94 -15.10 4.06
C TYR A 18 6.11 -13.80 4.83
N ASN A 19 5.48 -12.71 4.40
CA ASN A 19 5.44 -11.45 5.14
C ASN A 19 4.44 -11.54 6.33
N TYR A 20 4.83 -12.31 7.35
CA TYR A 20 3.99 -12.59 8.52
C TYR A 20 3.55 -11.33 9.27
N LYS A 21 4.40 -10.29 9.29
CA LYS A 21 4.08 -8.99 9.90
C LYS A 21 2.89 -8.34 9.20
N ALA A 22 2.89 -8.28 7.86
CA ALA A 22 1.79 -7.70 7.11
C ALA A 22 0.50 -8.52 7.24
N TRP A 23 0.59 -9.85 7.21
CA TRP A 23 -0.58 -10.72 7.43
C TRP A 23 -1.15 -10.61 8.84
N ALA A 24 -0.30 -10.53 9.86
CA ALA A 24 -0.75 -10.31 11.23
C ALA A 24 -1.51 -8.98 11.36
N VAL A 25 -1.01 -7.90 10.76
CA VAL A 25 -1.70 -6.61 10.71
C VAL A 25 -3.04 -6.74 9.99
N ALA A 26 -3.08 -7.39 8.82
CA ALA A 26 -4.33 -7.61 8.09
C ALA A 26 -5.38 -8.35 8.92
N VAL A 27 -4.99 -9.42 9.62
CA VAL A 27 -5.88 -10.19 10.50
C VAL A 27 -6.39 -9.34 11.67
N ILE A 28 -5.50 -8.60 12.34
CA ILE A 28 -5.87 -7.70 13.45
C ILE A 28 -6.84 -6.62 12.97
N CYS A 29 -6.56 -6.01 11.83
CA CYS A 29 -7.38 -4.98 11.21
C CYS A 29 -8.79 -5.51 10.86
N THR A 30 -8.88 -6.66 10.19
CA THR A 30 -10.17 -7.30 9.89
C THR A 30 -10.92 -7.64 11.18
N ALA A 31 -10.26 -8.25 12.17
CA ALA A 31 -10.89 -8.55 13.45
C ALA A 31 -11.41 -7.28 14.18
N GLY A 32 -10.67 -6.17 14.09
CA GLY A 32 -11.07 -4.88 14.66
C GLY A 32 -12.41 -4.36 14.12
N LEU A 33 -12.77 -4.67 12.87
CA LEU A 33 -14.05 -4.27 12.28
C LEU A 33 -15.25 -5.02 12.86
N TYR A 34 -15.02 -6.17 13.50
CA TYR A 34 -16.06 -6.96 14.16
C TYR A 34 -16.32 -6.53 15.61
N VAL A 35 -15.53 -5.60 16.16
CA VAL A 35 -15.73 -5.08 17.52
C VAL A 35 -17.07 -4.32 17.60
N PRO A 36 -17.95 -4.62 18.57
CA PRO A 36 -19.31 -4.06 18.62
C PRO A 36 -19.39 -2.54 18.55
N TRP A 37 -18.51 -1.79 19.24
CA TRP A 37 -18.57 -0.32 19.22
C TRP A 37 -18.46 0.25 17.80
N MET A 38 -17.73 -0.43 16.90
CA MET A 38 -17.41 0.07 15.57
C MET A 38 -18.63 0.12 14.67
N LYS A 39 -19.66 -0.70 14.96
CA LYS A 39 -20.90 -0.79 14.18
C LYS A 39 -21.84 0.37 14.44
N ASP A 40 -21.78 0.99 15.62
CA ASP A 40 -22.81 1.93 16.07
C ASP A 40 -22.52 3.40 15.70
N ARG A 41 -21.36 3.69 15.10
CA ARG A 41 -20.89 5.09 14.89
C ARG A 41 -20.99 5.60 13.45
N GLY A 42 -21.47 4.80 12.49
CA GLY A 42 -21.55 5.21 11.08
C GLY A 42 -20.20 5.52 10.42
N LEU A 43 -19.10 5.02 11.01
CA LEU A 43 -17.73 5.23 10.53
C LEU A 43 -17.17 4.01 9.78
N GLN A 44 -18.00 3.02 9.43
CA GLN A 44 -17.51 1.74 8.90
C GLN A 44 -16.66 1.90 7.63
N VAL A 45 -17.07 2.79 6.72
CA VAL A 45 -16.32 3.06 5.47
C VAL A 45 -14.95 3.67 5.78
N PHE A 46 -14.89 4.62 6.71
CA PHE A 46 -13.64 5.26 7.12
C PHE A 46 -12.71 4.25 7.79
N THR A 47 -13.20 3.49 8.77
CA THR A 47 -12.38 2.53 9.53
C THR A 47 -11.91 1.39 8.64
N ALA A 48 -12.75 0.85 7.75
CA ALA A 48 -12.35 -0.15 6.79
C ALA A 48 -11.27 0.37 5.83
N SER A 49 -11.46 1.57 5.28
CA SER A 49 -10.47 2.19 4.39
C SER A 49 -9.14 2.43 5.08
N PHE A 50 -9.17 2.89 6.33
CA PHE A 50 -7.97 3.10 7.14
C PHE A 50 -7.23 1.79 7.39
N PHE A 51 -7.94 0.75 7.81
CA PHE A 51 -7.36 -0.56 8.08
C PHE A 51 -6.78 -1.23 6.83
N ILE A 52 -7.42 -1.06 5.67
CA ILE A 52 -6.85 -1.49 4.39
C ILE A 52 -5.54 -0.73 4.11
N LEU A 53 -5.52 0.60 4.29
CA LEU A 53 -4.30 1.39 4.12
C LEU A 53 -3.18 0.97 5.08
N LEU A 54 -3.52 0.61 6.33
CA LEU A 54 -2.56 0.08 7.30
C LEU A 54 -1.95 -1.24 6.82
N ALA A 55 -2.78 -2.23 6.49
CA ALA A 55 -2.33 -3.55 6.09
C ALA A 55 -1.52 -3.52 4.78
N VAL A 56 -2.02 -2.81 3.78
CA VAL A 56 -1.31 -2.61 2.50
C VAL A 56 -0.01 -1.85 2.72
N GLY A 57 -0.05 -0.78 3.51
CA GLY A 57 1.12 0.04 3.80
C GLY A 57 2.22 -0.77 4.48
N GLN A 58 1.87 -1.63 5.44
CA GLN A 58 2.82 -2.51 6.12
C GLN A 58 3.45 -3.52 5.16
N TYR A 59 2.66 -4.12 4.25
CA TYR A 59 3.19 -5.03 3.23
C TYR A 59 4.24 -4.34 2.35
N ILE A 60 3.88 -3.16 1.82
CA ILE A 60 4.76 -2.37 0.96
C ILE A 60 6.05 -1.98 1.70
N TYR A 61 5.94 -1.48 2.93
CA TYR A 61 7.08 -1.08 3.74
C TYR A 61 8.05 -2.26 3.96
N ASN A 62 7.53 -3.39 4.44
CA ASN A 62 8.34 -4.58 4.70
C ASN A 62 9.02 -5.09 3.43
N SER A 63 8.27 -5.18 2.32
CA SER A 63 8.81 -5.70 1.07
C SER A 63 9.92 -4.81 0.49
N TYR A 64 9.81 -3.48 0.58
CA TYR A 64 10.90 -2.58 0.19
C TYR A 64 12.06 -2.55 1.20
N SER A 65 11.77 -2.67 2.50
CA SER A 65 12.81 -2.80 3.53
C SER A 65 13.64 -4.06 3.31
N ASP A 66 13.00 -5.18 3.03
CA ASP A 66 13.67 -6.44 2.69
C ASP A 66 14.51 -6.32 1.43
N GLU A 67 14.07 -5.59 0.40
CA GLU A 67 14.87 -5.34 -0.83
C GLU A 67 16.08 -4.43 -0.63
N ILE A 68 16.02 -3.54 0.37
CA ILE A 68 17.13 -2.65 0.75
C ILE A 68 18.14 -3.42 1.60
N ASN A 69 17.65 -4.23 2.55
CA ASN A 69 18.47 -4.93 3.54
C ASN A 69 19.05 -6.25 3.03
N SER A 70 18.31 -6.98 2.21
CA SER A 70 18.81 -8.13 1.45
C SER A 70 19.25 -7.63 0.08
N SER A 71 20.21 -8.27 -0.58
CA SER A 71 20.69 -7.88 -1.93
C SER A 71 19.63 -7.94 -3.05
N GLY A 72 18.33 -7.91 -2.73
CA GLY A 72 17.20 -7.86 -3.65
C GLY A 72 17.25 -6.69 -4.63
N SER A 73 17.78 -5.54 -4.24
CA SER A 73 18.04 -4.43 -5.17
C SER A 73 18.97 -4.82 -6.34
N ILE A 74 20.01 -5.62 -6.07
CA ILE A 74 20.94 -6.16 -7.08
C ILE A 74 20.24 -7.22 -7.95
N PHE A 75 19.41 -8.08 -7.34
CA PHE A 75 18.62 -9.07 -8.07
C PHE A 75 17.66 -8.44 -9.08
N ILE A 76 16.92 -7.40 -8.66
CA ILE A 76 15.99 -6.64 -9.51
C ILE A 76 16.74 -5.92 -10.63
N HIS A 77 17.91 -5.35 -10.31
CA HIS A 77 18.78 -4.73 -11.29
C HIS A 77 19.21 -5.72 -12.38
N ASN A 78 19.64 -6.92 -11.98
CA ASN A 78 20.10 -7.96 -12.91
C ASN A 78 18.98 -8.50 -13.81
N LEU A 79 17.72 -8.43 -13.37
CA LEU A 79 16.56 -8.80 -14.18
C LEU A 79 16.11 -7.67 -15.13
N ASN A 80 16.75 -6.50 -15.10
CA ASN A 80 16.44 -5.32 -15.92
C ASN A 80 14.99 -4.80 -15.75
N PHE A 81 14.42 -4.92 -14.56
CA PHE A 81 13.11 -4.33 -14.27
C PHE A 81 13.21 -2.82 -14.00
N SER A 82 12.29 -2.05 -14.58
CA SER A 82 12.17 -0.63 -14.26
C SER A 82 11.46 -0.44 -12.92
N PHE A 83 11.67 0.73 -12.30
CA PHE A 83 10.98 1.10 -11.06
C PHE A 83 9.46 0.90 -11.15
N LEU A 84 8.85 1.40 -12.23
CA LEU A 84 7.39 1.32 -12.41
C LEU A 84 6.91 -0.13 -12.48
N GLN A 85 7.67 -1.01 -13.13
CA GLN A 85 7.32 -2.43 -13.22
C GLN A 85 7.34 -3.10 -11.83
N VAL A 86 8.39 -2.86 -11.05
CA VAL A 86 8.49 -3.37 -9.67
C VAL A 86 7.35 -2.83 -8.81
N PHE A 87 7.13 -1.52 -8.90
CA PHE A 87 6.09 -0.82 -8.15
C PHE A 87 4.68 -1.35 -8.45
N PHE A 88 4.32 -1.49 -9.73
CA PHE A 88 3.01 -2.01 -10.12
C PHE A 88 2.80 -3.47 -9.73
N ILE A 89 3.85 -4.30 -9.75
CA ILE A 89 3.75 -5.69 -9.30
C ILE A 89 3.51 -5.75 -7.79
N LYS A 90 4.23 -4.96 -6.99
CA LYS A 90 3.99 -4.87 -5.55
C LYS A 90 2.59 -4.35 -5.23
N ILE A 91 2.13 -3.33 -5.96
CA ILE A 91 0.76 -2.82 -5.86
C ILE A 91 -0.27 -3.90 -6.20
N PHE A 92 -0.03 -4.74 -7.21
CA PHE A 92 -0.92 -5.83 -7.53
C PHE A 92 -1.09 -6.78 -6.34
N PHE A 93 0.00 -7.20 -5.69
CA PHE A 93 -0.07 -8.02 -4.48
C PHE A 93 -0.74 -7.30 -3.31
N SER A 94 -0.49 -5.99 -3.13
CA SER A 94 -1.21 -5.17 -2.16
C SER A 94 -2.72 -5.15 -2.39
N PHE A 95 -3.16 -5.04 -3.65
CA PHE A 95 -4.58 -5.11 -3.99
C PHE A 95 -5.19 -6.48 -3.64
N VAL A 96 -4.41 -7.57 -3.70
CA VAL A 96 -4.87 -8.87 -3.21
C VAL A 96 -5.15 -8.83 -1.69
N ILE A 97 -4.29 -8.19 -0.89
CA ILE A 97 -4.54 -8.00 0.56
C ILE A 97 -5.84 -7.21 0.77
N ALA A 98 -5.97 -6.06 0.11
CA ALA A 98 -7.14 -5.22 0.21
C ALA A 98 -8.43 -5.95 -0.19
N ALA A 99 -8.39 -6.72 -1.29
CA ALA A 99 -9.52 -7.52 -1.74
C ALA A 99 -9.90 -8.61 -0.74
N LEU A 100 -8.92 -9.32 -0.16
CA LEU A 100 -9.18 -10.35 0.86
C LEU A 100 -9.80 -9.76 2.12
N MET A 101 -9.31 -8.61 2.59
CA MET A 101 -9.92 -7.92 3.73
C MET A 101 -11.35 -7.49 3.42
N LEU A 102 -11.59 -6.89 2.24
CA LEU A 102 -12.94 -6.50 1.83
C LEU A 102 -13.89 -7.69 1.73
N ILE A 103 -13.44 -8.84 1.21
CA ILE A 103 -14.22 -10.07 1.16
C ILE A 103 -14.55 -10.55 2.57
N ALA A 104 -13.57 -10.56 3.48
CA ALA A 104 -13.76 -10.95 4.87
C ALA A 104 -14.71 -10.01 5.62
N ASP A 105 -14.79 -8.74 5.22
CA ASP A 105 -15.62 -7.73 5.86
C ASP A 105 -16.97 -7.47 5.16
N ILE A 106 -17.31 -8.20 4.09
CA ILE A 106 -18.64 -8.11 3.42
C ILE A 106 -19.81 -8.08 4.43
N PRO A 107 -19.88 -8.92 5.48
CA PRO A 107 -20.99 -8.91 6.43
C PRO A 107 -21.17 -7.57 7.16
N ASN A 108 -20.09 -6.83 7.40
CA ASN A 108 -20.12 -5.57 8.15
C ASN A 108 -20.31 -4.35 7.23
N ILE A 109 -19.93 -4.46 5.95
CA ILE A 109 -19.82 -3.31 5.05
C ILE A 109 -20.78 -3.38 3.85
N SER A 110 -21.42 -4.52 3.58
CA SER A 110 -22.32 -4.73 2.41
C SER A 110 -23.45 -3.70 2.25
N LYS A 111 -23.87 -3.02 3.31
CA LYS A 111 -24.90 -1.97 3.26
C LYS A 111 -24.33 -0.56 3.07
N GLU A 112 -23.04 -0.37 3.34
CA GLU A 112 -22.38 0.94 3.48
C GLU A 112 -21.40 1.22 2.33
N ILE A 113 -20.62 0.22 1.88
CA ILE A 113 -19.72 0.37 0.73
C ILE A 113 -20.45 0.00 -0.55
N LYS A 114 -20.49 0.96 -1.48
CA LYS A 114 -20.97 0.75 -2.84
C LYS A 114 -19.79 0.40 -3.74
N ILE A 115 -20.06 -0.25 -4.86
CA ILE A 115 -19.04 -0.54 -5.90
C ILE A 115 -18.32 0.75 -6.34
N ILE A 116 -19.02 1.89 -6.33
CA ILE A 116 -18.43 3.18 -6.70
C ILE A 116 -17.35 3.66 -5.73
N ASP A 117 -17.33 3.19 -4.48
CA ASP A 117 -16.30 3.57 -3.50
C ASP A 117 -14.93 3.00 -3.84
N PHE A 118 -14.87 1.91 -4.60
CA PHE A 118 -13.62 1.37 -5.11
C PHE A 118 -12.89 2.35 -6.05
N LEU A 119 -13.62 3.24 -6.72
CA LEU A 119 -13.03 4.19 -7.68
C LEU A 119 -12.16 5.25 -7.00
N TRP A 120 -12.46 5.63 -5.75
CA TRP A 120 -11.61 6.55 -4.98
C TRP A 120 -10.65 5.80 -4.06
N LEU A 121 -11.04 4.63 -3.55
CA LEU A 121 -10.21 3.83 -2.66
C LEU A 121 -8.97 3.27 -3.38
N SER A 122 -9.12 2.81 -4.62
CA SER A 122 -8.00 2.25 -5.39
C SER A 122 -6.86 3.26 -5.61
N PRO A 123 -7.11 4.48 -6.13
CA PRO A 123 -6.07 5.51 -6.22
C PRO A 123 -5.50 5.91 -4.86
N LEU A 124 -6.32 5.91 -3.80
CA LEU A 124 -5.85 6.19 -2.44
C LEU A 124 -4.86 5.12 -1.94
N ILE A 125 -5.12 3.85 -2.22
CA ILE A 125 -4.19 2.74 -1.92
C ILE A 125 -2.86 2.95 -2.66
N ILE A 126 -2.89 3.37 -3.93
CA ILE A 126 -1.69 3.67 -4.70
C ILE A 126 -0.90 4.81 -4.05
N ALA A 127 -1.58 5.89 -3.66
CA ALA A 127 -0.95 7.02 -2.95
C ALA A 127 -0.31 6.56 -1.63
N GLY A 128 -1.03 5.79 -0.81
CA GLY A 128 -0.51 5.24 0.44
C GLY A 128 0.70 4.32 0.24
N ALA A 129 0.66 3.46 -0.79
CA ALA A 129 1.79 2.60 -1.15
C ALA A 129 3.03 3.40 -1.56
N SER A 130 2.88 4.48 -2.33
CA SER A 130 3.98 5.37 -2.69
C SER A 130 4.60 6.08 -1.48
N ILE A 131 3.78 6.55 -0.55
CA ILE A 131 4.24 7.16 0.71
C ILE A 131 5.03 6.13 1.53
N MET A 132 4.54 4.89 1.62
CA MET A 132 5.21 3.81 2.36
C MET A 132 6.53 3.38 1.73
N GLN A 133 6.60 3.36 0.40
CA GLN A 133 7.86 3.15 -0.30
C GLN A 133 8.87 4.26 0.01
N LEU A 134 8.45 5.52 -0.04
CA LEU A 134 9.29 6.67 0.33
C LEU A 134 9.81 6.54 1.77
N SER A 135 9.01 5.97 2.67
CA SER A 135 9.39 5.66 4.05
C SER A 135 10.54 4.66 4.11
N GLY A 136 10.36 3.48 3.49
CA GLY A 136 11.37 2.42 3.48
C GLY A 136 12.69 2.89 2.87
N ILE A 137 12.59 3.70 1.82
CA ILE A 137 13.74 4.31 1.16
C ILE A 137 14.45 5.33 2.06
N SER A 138 13.73 6.29 2.64
CA SER A 138 14.32 7.38 3.43
C SER A 138 14.99 6.87 4.70
N SER A 139 14.43 5.82 5.30
CA SER A 139 14.94 5.18 6.50
C SER A 139 16.00 4.12 6.25
N LYS A 140 16.37 3.85 4.98
CA LYS A 140 17.19 2.69 4.60
C LYS A 140 16.68 1.37 5.19
N GLY A 141 15.39 1.25 5.46
CA GLY A 141 14.78 0.07 6.09
C GLY A 141 15.17 -0.18 7.55
N SER A 142 15.84 0.76 8.25
CA SER A 142 16.32 0.54 9.63
C SER A 142 15.46 1.14 10.74
N GLU A 143 14.52 2.04 10.40
CA GLU A 143 13.75 2.78 11.40
C GLU A 143 12.25 2.55 11.28
N ASP A 144 11.68 1.75 12.19
CA ASP A 144 10.23 1.57 12.32
C ASP A 144 9.49 2.91 12.56
N THR A 145 10.16 3.90 13.17
CA THR A 145 9.65 5.28 13.35
C THR A 145 9.24 5.97 12.05
N SER A 146 9.95 5.69 10.96
CA SER A 146 9.62 6.25 9.64
C SER A 146 8.29 5.71 9.08
N SER A 147 7.99 4.43 9.36
CA SER A 147 6.73 3.82 8.94
C SER A 147 5.54 4.45 9.68
N VAL A 148 5.71 4.73 10.98
CA VAL A 148 4.69 5.37 11.83
C VAL A 148 4.36 6.78 11.34
N ILE A 149 5.36 7.60 11.03
CA ILE A 149 5.14 8.96 10.51
C ILE A 149 4.35 8.90 9.19
N MET A 150 4.69 7.95 8.31
CA MET A 150 4.02 7.81 7.03
C MET A 150 2.62 7.20 7.14
N PHE A 151 2.33 6.41 8.18
CA PHE A 151 0.97 6.02 8.54
C PHE A 151 0.14 7.23 9.00
N ILE A 152 0.73 8.13 9.81
CA ILE A 152 0.07 9.38 10.23
C ILE A 152 -0.27 10.24 9.01
N VAL A 153 0.67 10.40 8.06
CA VAL A 153 0.42 11.14 6.81
C VAL A 153 -0.71 10.48 6.00
N SER A 154 -0.71 9.15 5.88
CA SER A 154 -1.76 8.40 5.17
C SER A 154 -3.13 8.54 5.84
N PHE A 155 -3.18 8.59 7.17
CA PHE A 155 -4.39 8.83 7.95
C PHE A 155 -4.95 10.24 7.75
N ILE A 156 -4.08 11.27 7.80
CA ILE A 156 -4.47 12.66 7.53
C ILE A 156 -5.02 12.77 6.10
N MET A 157 -4.33 12.15 5.12
CA MET A 157 -4.78 12.11 3.73
C MET A 157 -6.17 11.47 3.60
N LEU A 158 -6.40 10.31 4.22
CA LEU A 158 -7.71 9.66 4.22
C LEU A 158 -8.78 10.56 4.84
N THR A 159 -8.48 11.22 5.96
CA THR A 159 -9.39 12.15 6.63
C THR A 159 -9.78 13.30 5.69
N CYS A 160 -8.80 13.93 5.04
CA CYS A 160 -9.05 15.00 4.07
C CYS A 160 -9.91 14.52 2.89
N VAL A 161 -9.64 13.34 2.35
CA VAL A 161 -10.41 12.74 1.24
C VAL A 161 -11.85 12.47 1.65
N MET A 162 -12.07 11.98 2.87
CA MET A 162 -13.41 11.66 3.38
C MET A 162 -14.26 12.90 3.68
N LEU A 163 -13.65 14.07 3.89
CA LEU A 163 -14.35 15.35 4.01
C LEU A 163 -14.90 15.85 2.66
N ILE A 164 -14.39 15.37 1.53
CA ILE A 164 -14.88 15.75 0.19
C ILE A 164 -16.21 15.04 -0.06
N GLN A 165 -17.32 15.77 0.03
CA GLN A 165 -18.67 15.21 -0.16
C GLN A 165 -18.97 14.87 -1.63
N VAL A 166 -18.42 15.65 -2.57
CA VAL A 166 -18.64 15.44 -4.01
C VAL A 166 -17.80 14.28 -4.51
N MET A 167 -18.46 13.18 -4.89
CA MET A 167 -17.80 11.92 -5.27
C MET A 167 -16.80 12.06 -6.42
N ILE A 168 -17.19 12.78 -7.49
CA ILE A 168 -16.30 13.00 -8.65
C ILE A 168 -15.04 13.75 -8.23
N LEU A 169 -15.21 14.80 -7.41
CA LEU A 169 -14.08 15.57 -6.90
C LEU A 169 -13.17 14.70 -6.02
N ARG A 170 -13.75 13.85 -5.17
CA ARG A 170 -13.01 12.89 -4.34
C ARG A 170 -12.14 11.96 -5.19
N ILE A 171 -12.72 11.35 -6.24
CA ILE A 171 -11.99 10.47 -7.16
C ILE A 171 -10.84 11.24 -7.84
N LEU A 172 -11.10 12.44 -8.36
CA LEU A 172 -10.08 13.27 -9.01
C LEU A 172 -8.94 13.64 -8.06
N THR A 173 -9.27 14.00 -6.81
CA THR A 173 -8.26 14.30 -5.78
C THR A 173 -7.42 13.07 -5.47
N CYS A 174 -8.01 11.88 -5.30
CA CYS A 174 -7.26 10.65 -5.05
C CYS A 174 -6.36 10.28 -6.24
N MET A 175 -6.84 10.44 -7.47
CA MET A 175 -6.03 10.21 -8.69
C MET A 175 -4.85 11.17 -8.77
N PHE A 176 -5.08 12.46 -8.49
CA PHE A 176 -4.02 13.46 -8.47
C PHE A 176 -2.95 13.13 -7.41
N LEU A 177 -3.39 12.79 -6.18
CA LEU A 177 -2.48 12.40 -5.10
C LEU A 177 -1.67 11.15 -5.45
N ALA A 178 -2.31 10.13 -6.03
CA ALA A 178 -1.63 8.92 -6.49
C ALA A 178 -0.51 9.26 -7.49
N CYS A 179 -0.83 10.02 -8.54
CA CYS A 179 0.15 10.44 -9.54
C CYS A 179 1.31 11.25 -8.92
N LEU A 180 0.99 12.18 -8.03
CA LEU A 180 1.96 13.05 -7.37
C LEU A 180 2.93 12.22 -6.51
N PHE A 181 2.43 11.34 -5.63
CA PHE A 181 3.28 10.54 -4.76
C PHE A 181 4.08 9.47 -5.53
N VAL A 182 3.50 8.84 -6.56
CA VAL A 182 4.23 7.92 -7.45
C VAL A 182 5.38 8.65 -8.14
N PHE A 183 5.14 9.87 -8.62
CA PHE A 183 6.18 10.67 -9.27
C PHE A 183 7.32 11.03 -8.30
N ILE A 184 6.99 11.46 -7.07
CA ILE A 184 7.99 11.74 -6.03
C ILE A 184 8.79 10.47 -5.70
N ALA A 185 8.11 9.33 -5.48
CA ALA A 185 8.74 8.05 -5.20
C ALA A 185 9.69 7.61 -6.33
N TYR A 186 9.27 7.77 -7.59
CA TYR A 186 10.09 7.49 -8.75
C TYR A 186 11.36 8.35 -8.78
N LYS A 187 11.24 9.66 -8.55
CA LYS A 187 12.38 10.59 -8.55
C LYS A 187 13.38 10.31 -7.43
N VAL A 188 12.89 10.06 -6.22
CA VAL A 188 13.73 9.74 -5.05
C VAL A 188 14.47 8.42 -5.26
N SER A 189 13.79 7.40 -5.79
CA SER A 189 14.39 6.08 -6.03
C SER A 189 15.50 6.12 -7.09
N TYR A 190 15.32 6.92 -8.15
CA TYR A 190 16.36 7.13 -9.16
C TYR A 190 17.62 7.80 -8.58
N SER A 191 17.44 8.77 -7.69
CA SER A 191 18.55 9.45 -7.01
C SER A 191 19.38 8.48 -6.15
N LEU A 192 18.75 7.48 -5.55
CA LEU A 192 19.43 6.47 -4.72
C LEU A 192 20.10 5.36 -5.54
N LYS A 193 19.48 4.92 -6.65
CA LYS A 193 20.12 4.01 -7.59
C LYS A 193 21.48 4.55 -8.06
N TYR A 194 21.55 5.86 -8.28
CA TYR A 194 22.81 6.55 -8.62
C TYR A 194 23.85 6.49 -7.49
N ARG A 195 23.44 6.55 -6.22
CA ARG A 195 24.33 6.45 -5.05
C ARG A 195 24.86 5.04 -4.80
N THR A 196 24.09 4.00 -5.14
CA THR A 196 24.51 2.60 -5.01
C THR A 196 25.39 2.10 -6.16
N GLN A 197 25.51 2.88 -7.24
CA GLN A 197 26.36 2.58 -8.40
C GLN A 197 27.76 3.24 -8.33
N LEU A 198 28.00 4.09 -7.33
CA LEU A 198 29.30 4.69 -6.97
C LEU A 198 29.97 3.85 -5.87
#